data_AF-A0A643K4P2-F1
#
_entry.id   AF-A0A643K4P2-F1
#
_cell.length_a   1.000
_cell.length_b   1.000
_cell.length_c   1.000
_cell.angle_alpha   90.00
_cell.angle_beta   90.00
_cell.angle_gamma   90.00
#
_symmetry.space_group_name_H-M   'P 1'
#
loop_
_entity.id
_entity.type
_entity.pdbx_description
1 polymer ?
#
loop_
_entity_poly.entity_id
_entity_poly.type
_entity_poly.pdbx_seq_one_letter_code
_entity_poly.pdbx_strand_id
1 'polypeptide(L)'
;MSRSPQRPFPWWYGVAVFPIPVFLSVVAVSAVAGIMPAIESGSGEAVLSFFAVLFLIDGINLLVGLFVVVFLALDVFTVRESFASWQPTWFWVGAGFVHIAGTLFALFYVVSVPLLSYYLYRRGKRVGSPSL
;
A
#
# COMPACT_ATOMS: atom_id res chain seq x y z
N MET A 1 -13.80 23.62 29.39
CA MET A 1 -13.49 22.18 29.25
C MET A 1 -12.23 22.05 28.41
N SER A 2 -11.08 21.74 29.02
CA SER A 2 -9.86 21.40 28.27
C SER A 2 -10.06 20.01 27.67
N ARG A 3 -10.06 19.90 26.33
CA ARG A 3 -9.94 18.59 25.69
C ARG A 3 -8.58 18.03 26.08
N SER A 4 -8.55 16.91 26.79
CA SER A 4 -7.33 16.15 26.98
C SER A 4 -6.73 15.84 25.60
N PRO A 5 -5.40 15.91 25.41
CA PRO A 5 -4.78 15.57 24.14
C PRO A 5 -5.03 14.08 23.88
N GLN A 6 -6.05 13.77 23.08
CA GLN A 6 -6.33 12.41 22.66
C GLN A 6 -5.18 11.94 21.77
N ARG A 7 -4.53 10.83 22.14
CA ARG A 7 -3.58 10.16 21.25
C ARG A 7 -4.35 9.76 19.98
N PRO A 8 -3.88 10.13 18.79
CA PRO A 8 -4.47 9.68 17.54
C PRO A 8 -4.55 8.15 17.51
N PHE A 9 -5.69 7.60 17.09
CA PHE A 9 -5.81 6.16 16.82
C PHE A 9 -4.72 5.71 15.83
N PRO A 10 -4.20 4.47 15.94
CA PRO A 10 -2.99 4.06 15.23
C PRO A 10 -3.29 3.60 13.79
N TRP A 11 -4.00 4.42 13.02
CA TRP A 11 -4.37 4.14 11.62
C TRP A 11 -3.15 3.96 10.70
N TRP A 12 -2.00 4.53 11.05
CA TRP A 12 -0.75 4.36 10.31
C TRP A 12 -0.29 2.90 10.14
N TYR A 13 -0.72 1.96 11.00
CA TYR A 13 -0.44 0.53 10.78
C TYR A 13 -1.03 0.03 9.47
N GLY A 14 -2.22 0.50 9.09
CA GLY A 14 -2.81 0.14 7.81
C GLY A 14 -2.15 0.84 6.62
N VAL A 15 -1.46 1.96 6.83
CA VAL A 15 -0.60 2.57 5.80
C VAL A 15 0.67 1.75 5.63
N ALA A 16 1.23 1.22 6.72
CA ALA A 16 2.48 0.46 6.73
C ALA A 16 2.44 -0.87 5.96
N VAL A 17 1.26 -1.34 5.54
CA VAL A 17 1.12 -2.56 4.71
C VAL A 17 1.38 -2.33 3.21
N PHE A 18 1.65 -1.09 2.78
CA PHE A 18 1.94 -0.74 1.38
C PHE A 18 3.09 -1.54 0.69
N PRO A 19 4.05 -2.16 1.39
CA PRO A 19 5.04 -3.01 0.71
C PRO A 19 4.46 -4.33 0.17
N ILE A 20 3.31 -4.79 0.66
CA ILE A 20 2.70 -6.06 0.25
C ILE A 20 2.38 -6.07 -1.25
N PRO A 21 1.67 -5.06 -1.82
CA PRO A 21 1.41 -5.04 -3.26
C PRO A 21 2.68 -5.05 -4.11
N VAL A 22 3.71 -4.32 -3.67
CA VAL A 22 5.00 -4.28 -4.38
C VAL A 22 5.65 -5.67 -4.42
N PHE A 23 5.69 -6.36 -3.29
CA PHE A 23 6.24 -7.71 -3.20
C PHE A 23 5.47 -8.69 -4.09
N LEU A 24 4.14 -8.66 -4.03
CA LEU A 24 3.29 -9.52 -4.84
C LEU A 24 3.42 -9.24 -6.34
N SER A 25 3.57 -7.98 -6.76
CA SER A 25 3.87 -7.64 -8.16
C SER A 25 5.22 -8.18 -8.62
N VAL A 26 6.25 -8.16 -7.76
CA VAL A 26 7.56 -8.78 -8.09
C VAL A 26 7.43 -10.30 -8.24
N VAL A 27 6.65 -10.96 -7.36
CA VAL A 27 6.34 -12.39 -7.47
C VAL A 27 5.61 -12.69 -8.77
N ALA A 28 4.59 -11.90 -9.14
CA ALA A 28 3.84 -12.06 -10.38
C ALA A 28 4.74 -11.93 -11.62
N VAL A 29 5.59 -10.91 -11.69
CA VAL A 29 6.55 -10.72 -12.79
C VAL A 29 7.52 -11.90 -12.89
N SER A 30 8.00 -12.41 -11.76
CA SER A 30 8.90 -13.56 -11.72
C SER A 30 8.19 -14.85 -12.19
N ALA A 31 6.91 -15.02 -11.82
CA ALA A 31 6.10 -16.16 -12.22
C ALA A 31 5.85 -16.19 -13.74
N VAL A 32 5.70 -15.03 -14.38
CA VAL A 32 5.58 -14.94 -15.85
C VAL A 32 6.81 -15.48 -16.57
N ALA A 33 8.02 -15.28 -16.02
CA ALA A 33 9.21 -15.91 -16.60
C ALA A 33 9.21 -17.43 -16.39
N GLY A 34 8.70 -17.90 -15.25
CA GLY A 34 8.66 -19.31 -14.87
C GLY A 34 7.65 -20.16 -15.64
N ILE A 35 6.63 -19.57 -16.28
CA ILE A 35 5.57 -20.34 -16.96
C ILE A 35 5.96 -20.84 -18.36
N MET A 36 7.06 -20.34 -18.95
CA MET A 36 7.45 -20.66 -20.34
C MET A 36 7.52 -22.17 -20.65
N PRO A 37 8.10 -23.04 -19.80
CA PRO A 37 8.13 -24.47 -20.08
C PRO A 37 6.74 -25.12 -20.15
N ALA A 38 5.78 -24.62 -19.36
CA ALA A 38 4.41 -25.13 -19.37
C ALA A 38 3.66 -24.74 -20.66
N ILE A 39 3.95 -23.55 -21.19
CA ILE A 39 3.41 -23.09 -22.48
C ILE A 39 4.00 -23.94 -23.61
N GLU A 40 5.31 -24.17 -23.62
CA GLU A 40 6.00 -24.95 -24.66
C GLU A 40 5.54 -26.42 -24.70
N SER A 41 5.25 -27.00 -23.54
CA SER A 41 4.71 -28.36 -23.42
C SER A 41 3.23 -28.49 -23.77
N GLY A 42 2.53 -27.37 -24.04
CA GLY A 42 1.10 -27.37 -24.37
C GLY A 42 0.18 -27.73 -23.19
N SER A 43 0.65 -27.60 -21.95
CA SER A 43 -0.12 -27.96 -20.76
C SER A 43 -1.20 -26.93 -20.43
N GLY A 44 -2.41 -27.16 -20.93
CA GLY A 44 -3.55 -26.26 -20.67
C GLY A 44 -3.89 -26.09 -19.19
N GLU A 45 -3.74 -27.15 -18.38
CA GLU A 45 -4.00 -27.11 -16.93
C GLU A 45 -3.01 -26.21 -16.18
N ALA A 46 -1.72 -26.27 -16.57
CA ALA A 46 -0.69 -25.43 -15.98
C ALA A 46 -0.91 -23.95 -16.35
N VAL A 47 -1.27 -23.68 -17.61
CA VAL A 47 -1.62 -22.33 -18.07
C VAL A 47 -2.84 -21.78 -17.34
N LEU A 48 -3.90 -22.58 -17.19
CA LEU A 48 -5.10 -22.16 -16.45
C LEU A 48 -4.78 -21.86 -14.97
N SER A 49 -4.02 -22.74 -14.33
CA SER A 49 -3.59 -22.57 -12.93
C SER A 49 -2.76 -21.30 -12.76
N PHE A 50 -1.88 -21.01 -13.71
CA PHE A 50 -1.08 -19.80 -13.72
C PHE A 50 -1.95 -18.53 -13.78
N PHE A 51 -2.92 -18.47 -14.69
CA PHE A 51 -3.85 -17.34 -14.77
C PHE A 51 -4.70 -17.19 -13.50
N ALA A 52 -5.14 -18.30 -12.89
CA ALA A 52 -5.89 -18.26 -11.63
C ALA A 52 -5.05 -17.66 -10.49
N VAL A 53 -3.76 -18.01 -10.41
CA VAL A 53 -2.83 -17.43 -9.41
C VAL A 53 -2.61 -15.94 -9.68
N LEU A 54 -2.39 -15.53 -10.93
CA LEU A 54 -2.24 -14.11 -11.27
C LEU A 54 -3.49 -13.30 -10.91
N PHE A 55 -4.67 -13.81 -11.26
CA PHE A 55 -5.94 -13.18 -10.91
C PHE A 55 -6.10 -13.00 -9.40
N LEU A 56 -5.72 -14.02 -8.61
CA LEU A 56 -5.74 -13.93 -7.15
C LEU A 56 -4.74 -12.88 -6.62
N ILE A 57 -3.52 -12.86 -7.16
CA ILE A 57 -2.50 -11.87 -6.80
C ILE A 57 -3.01 -10.45 -7.08
N ASP A 58 -3.57 -10.20 -8.26
CA ASP A 58 -4.09 -8.89 -8.65
C ASP A 58 -5.27 -8.46 -7.76
N GLY A 59 -6.16 -9.41 -7.42
CA GLY A 59 -7.25 -9.17 -6.48
C GLY A 59 -6.75 -8.78 -5.09
N ILE A 60 -5.75 -9.49 -4.56
CA ILE A 60 -5.13 -9.18 -3.26
C ILE A 60 -4.44 -7.81 -3.33
N ASN A 61 -3.70 -7.53 -4.40
CA ASN A 61 -3.01 -6.25 -4.61
C ASN A 61 -4.00 -5.08 -4.58
N LEU A 62 -5.12 -5.20 -5.29
CA LEU A 62 -6.14 -4.16 -5.34
C LEU A 62 -6.79 -3.94 -3.96
N LEU A 63 -7.13 -5.03 -3.25
CA LEU A 63 -7.72 -4.96 -1.92
C LEU A 63 -6.78 -4.31 -0.91
N VAL A 64 -5.50 -4.71 -0.90
CA VAL A 64 -4.49 -4.12 -0.01
C VAL A 64 -4.21 -2.66 -0.38
N GLY A 65 -4.15 -2.34 -1.68
CA GLY A 65 -4.01 -0.95 -2.14
C GLY A 65 -5.18 -0.06 -1.68
N LEU A 66 -6.42 -0.54 -1.79
CA LEU A 66 -7.60 0.15 -1.27
C LEU A 66 -7.53 0.32 0.26
N PHE A 67 -7.12 -0.73 0.96
CA PHE A 67 -6.91 -0.69 2.41
C PHE A 67 -5.89 0.40 2.80
N VAL A 68 -4.75 0.49 2.10
CA VAL A 68 -3.75 1.55 2.30
C VAL A 68 -4.35 2.94 2.10
N VAL A 69 -5.13 3.16 1.04
CA VAL A 69 -5.78 4.47 0.78
C VAL A 69 -6.74 4.86 1.90
N VAL A 70 -7.60 3.94 2.33
CA VAL A 70 -8.59 4.20 3.38
C VAL A 70 -7.89 4.54 4.70
N PHE A 71 -6.91 3.74 5.11
CA PHE A 71 -6.18 3.97 6.35
C PHE A 71 -5.33 5.24 6.29
N LEU A 72 -4.80 5.60 5.12
CA LEU A 72 -4.09 6.85 4.91
C LEU A 72 -5.04 8.05 5.04
N ALA A 73 -6.25 7.97 4.49
CA ALA A 73 -7.25 9.02 4.64
C ALA A 73 -7.70 9.20 6.10
N LEU A 74 -7.93 8.09 6.82
CA LEU A 74 -8.27 8.10 8.25
C LEU A 74 -7.13 8.67 9.11
N ASP A 75 -5.89 8.29 8.82
CA ASP A 75 -4.72 8.79 9.54
C ASP A 75 -4.50 10.29 9.27
N VAL A 76 -4.59 10.72 8.00
CA VAL A 76 -4.51 12.15 7.63
C VAL A 76 -5.60 12.96 8.34
N PHE A 77 -6.85 12.49 8.31
CA PHE A 77 -7.96 13.15 9.01
C PHE A 77 -7.68 13.27 10.51
N THR A 78 -7.31 12.16 11.16
CA THR A 78 -7.11 12.13 12.62
C THR A 78 -5.92 12.99 13.05
N VAL A 79 -4.81 12.99 12.30
CA VAL A 79 -3.64 13.84 12.60
C VAL A 79 -4.01 15.31 12.45
N ARG A 80 -4.83 15.67 11.46
CA ARG A 80 -5.26 17.07 11.27
C ARG A 80 -6.16 17.58 12.39
N GLU A 81 -7.05 16.75 12.89
CA GLU A 81 -7.92 17.08 14.02
C GLU A 81 -7.18 17.06 15.38
N SER A 82 -5.92 16.60 15.40
CA SER A 82 -5.10 16.57 16.60
C SER A 82 -4.31 17.86 16.82
N PHE A 83 -3.83 18.07 18.04
CA PHE A 83 -2.89 19.16 18.40
C PHE A 83 -1.44 18.89 17.94
N ALA A 84 -1.23 17.99 16.97
CA ALA A 84 0.10 17.71 16.47
C ALA A 84 0.72 18.92 15.77
N SER A 85 2.03 19.08 15.96
CA SER A 85 2.83 20.15 15.32
C SER A 85 2.88 20.07 13.79
N TRP A 86 2.52 18.92 13.22
CA TRP A 86 2.46 18.69 11.80
C TRP A 86 1.03 18.40 11.35
N GLN A 87 0.62 19.10 10.30
CA GLN A 87 -0.70 19.03 9.70
C GLN A 87 -0.55 18.48 8.26
N PRO A 88 -0.79 17.18 8.01
CA PRO A 88 -0.69 16.61 6.67
C PRO A 88 -1.77 17.21 5.75
N THR A 89 -1.45 17.40 4.47
CA THR A 89 -2.43 17.81 3.46
C THR A 89 -3.09 16.58 2.84
N TRP A 90 -4.26 16.76 2.21
CA TRP A 90 -4.94 15.68 1.48
C TRP A 90 -4.15 15.14 0.27
N PHE A 91 -3.08 15.82 -0.15
CA PHE A 91 -2.16 15.33 -1.18
C PHE A 91 -1.61 13.94 -0.87
N TRP A 92 -1.40 13.61 0.41
CA TRP A 92 -0.93 12.28 0.82
C TRP A 92 -1.87 11.16 0.42
N VAL A 93 -3.19 11.39 0.47
CA VAL A 93 -4.17 10.40 -0.01
C VAL A 93 -4.01 10.15 -1.51
N GLY A 94 -3.60 11.18 -2.27
CA GLY A 94 -3.19 11.03 -3.67
C GLY A 94 -2.06 10.02 -3.86
N ALA A 95 -1.07 9.98 -2.96
CA ALA A 95 0.00 8.96 -3.03
C ALA A 95 -0.54 7.53 -2.86
N GLY A 96 -1.59 7.34 -2.05
CA GLY A 96 -2.29 6.07 -1.96
C GLY A 96 -3.02 5.68 -3.25
N PHE A 97 -3.66 6.62 -3.94
CA PHE A 97 -4.26 6.35 -5.25
C PHE A 97 -3.20 6.00 -6.32
N VAL A 98 -2.05 6.69 -6.31
CA VAL A 98 -0.90 6.32 -7.15
C VAL A 98 -0.41 4.91 -6.79
N HIS A 99 -0.49 4.50 -5.52
CA HIS A 99 -0.15 3.15 -5.10
C HIS A 99 -1.11 2.10 -5.65
N ILE A 100 -2.42 2.37 -5.68
CA ILE A 100 -3.41 1.53 -6.36
C ILE A 100 -3.09 1.47 -7.86
N ALA A 101 -2.79 2.59 -8.52
CA ALA A 101 -2.39 2.56 -9.93
C ALA A 101 -1.14 1.68 -10.16
N GLY A 102 -0.27 1.57 -9.16
CA GLY A 102 0.88 0.66 -9.13
C GLY A 102 0.51 -0.81 -9.29
N THR A 103 -0.65 -1.24 -8.80
CA THR A 103 -1.11 -2.64 -8.93
C THR A 103 -1.42 -3.00 -10.38
N LEU A 104 -1.74 -2.00 -11.21
CA LEU A 104 -2.01 -2.17 -12.63
C LEU A 104 -0.76 -1.87 -13.47
N PHE A 105 0.04 -0.89 -13.04
CA PHE A 105 1.25 -0.45 -13.73
C PHE A 105 2.38 -0.21 -12.73
N ALA A 106 3.32 -1.16 -12.65
CA ALA A 106 4.40 -1.17 -11.68
C ALA A 106 5.26 0.11 -11.63
N LEU A 107 5.32 0.89 -12.72
CA LEU A 107 6.03 2.17 -12.77
C LEU A 107 5.53 3.16 -11.71
N PHE A 108 4.25 3.14 -11.34
CA PHE A 108 3.73 4.02 -10.28
C PHE A 108 4.23 3.66 -8.88
N TYR A 109 4.77 2.45 -8.65
CA TYR A 109 5.44 2.12 -7.40
C TYR A 109 6.72 2.93 -7.18
N VAL A 110 7.42 3.31 -8.25
CA VAL A 110 8.61 4.18 -8.17
C VAL A 110 8.29 5.52 -7.52
N VAL A 111 7.05 6.00 -7.64
CA VAL A 111 6.59 7.27 -7.05
C VAL A 111 5.87 7.04 -5.72
N SER A 112 4.93 6.10 -5.67
CA SER A 112 4.10 5.89 -4.47
C SER A 112 4.90 5.34 -3.29
N VAL A 113 5.86 4.43 -3.52
CA VAL A 113 6.66 3.84 -2.44
C VAL A 113 7.47 4.92 -1.70
N PRO A 114 8.30 5.76 -2.37
CA PRO A 114 8.99 6.85 -1.69
C PRO A 114 8.05 7.82 -0.96
N LEU A 115 6.90 8.16 -1.57
CA LEU A 115 5.92 9.06 -0.93
C LEU A 115 5.32 8.45 0.34
N LEU A 116 4.88 7.19 0.31
CA LEU A 116 4.30 6.52 1.47
C LEU A 116 5.34 6.26 2.56
N SER A 117 6.57 5.89 2.19
CA SER A 117 7.69 5.82 3.12
C SER A 117 7.99 7.18 3.77
N TYR A 118 8.03 8.24 2.97
CA TYR A 118 8.30 9.60 3.47
C TYR A 118 7.15 10.11 4.35
N TYR A 119 5.90 9.78 4.04
CA TYR A 119 4.74 10.04 4.89
C TYR A 119 4.93 9.41 6.27
N LEU A 120 5.19 8.11 6.33
CA LEU A 120 5.37 7.37 7.59
C LEU A 120 6.56 7.89 8.40
N TYR A 121 7.68 8.18 7.73
CA TYR A 121 8.84 8.79 8.35
C TYR A 121 8.50 10.14 9.00
N ARG A 122 7.86 11.03 8.23
CA ARG A 122 7.50 12.37 8.71
C ARG A 122 6.48 12.31 9.84
N ARG A 123 5.48 11.43 9.72
CA ARG A 123 4.50 11.16 10.77
C ARG A 123 5.17 10.69 12.05
N GLY A 124 6.04 9.67 11.97
CA GLY A 124 6.77 9.15 13.13
C GLY A 124 7.59 10.22 13.84
N LYS A 125 8.25 11.11 13.09
CA LYS A 125 9.05 12.21 13.65
C LYS A 125 8.23 13.35 14.28
N ARG A 126 7.02 13.64 13.76
CA ARG A 126 6.27 14.87 14.12
C ARG A 126 5.03 14.64 14.98
N VAL A 127 4.46 13.45 14.89
CA VAL A 127 3.28 13.00 15.66
C VAL A 127 3.69 11.96 16.69
N GLY A 128 4.74 11.19 16.39
CA GLY A 128 5.18 10.05 17.17
C GLY A 128 4.79 8.74 16.51
N SER A 129 5.68 7.77 16.66
CA SER A 129 5.32 6.35 16.73
C SER A 129 5.03 6.05 18.21
N PRO A 130 4.17 5.08 18.58
CA PRO A 130 4.21 4.60 19.95
C PRO A 130 5.66 4.13 20.18
N SER A 131 6.38 4.81 21.07
CA SER A 131 7.55 4.24 21.69
C SER A 131 7.11 2.91 22.29
N LEU A 132 7.78 1.83 21.88
CA LEU A 132 7.89 0.66 22.74
C LEU A 132 8.53 1.11 24.06
#